data_AF-A0A1I1QV29-F1
#
_entry.id   AF-A0A1I1QV29-F1
#
_cell.length_a   1.000
_cell.length_b   1.000
_cell.length_c   1.000
_cell.angle_alpha   90.00
_cell.angle_beta   90.00
_cell.angle_gamma   90.00
#
_symmetry.space_group_name_H-M   'P 1'
#
loop_
_entity.id
_entity.type
_entity.pdbx_description
1 polymer ?
#
loop_
_entity_poly.entity_id
_entity_poly.type
_entity_poly.pdbx_seq_one_letter_code
_entity_poly.pdbx_strand_id
1 'polypeptide(L)'
;MHGEKRFTSTIAKRLDQLGALTKGQRETGSQGMFREEDNLESPIARAALRGYFADLAAGRAEAMSYESFNDWTALRLIDKDAVLLEELPPIQRFLNRVLALPIHIQNALFAEFMRRIADQTERARAAGTLDLGVETLRGEKIEQVSTEDLWTCPKSGAVTRIIGLEVTDPVHVLGAEEALSRNPDKLPMVNRASGRAALISARPMQMYDEDIVTLMRKVVRPNGSSYLEEARFESSAWEEINRPEFAGFWDAEAASLPKTTTTRLYLLTGLLLPIWKDIPTTNERIYRVTPDGAAAMIGRTLSEEGAAALRARFLVSNPQTPQEMLTAALGTTAPVDLGRGLTLTRRRVAGEMRLELGGADKGMIEGLKVMGCFTEIIAFQLRVFLPHGDGIDTGSILARIVGTGPDATRDVASVAAE
;
A
#
# COMPACT_ATOMS: atom_id res chain seq x y z
N MET A 1 3.82 31.39 20.06
CA MET A 1 2.66 32.21 19.60
C MET A 1 2.74 32.65 18.11
N HIS A 2 3.59 32.05 17.26
CA HIS A 2 3.73 32.43 15.83
C HIS A 2 3.27 31.33 14.84
N GLY A 3 3.09 30.08 15.32
CA GLY A 3 2.65 28.92 14.52
C GLY A 3 1.14 28.79 14.36
N GLU A 4 0.35 29.06 15.40
CA GLU A 4 -1.12 29.14 15.31
C GLU A 4 -1.56 30.19 14.28
N LYS A 5 -0.92 31.37 14.29
CA LYS A 5 -1.19 32.41 13.29
C LYS A 5 -0.89 31.95 11.86
N ARG A 6 0.06 31.04 11.64
CA ARG A 6 0.39 30.50 10.30
C ARG A 6 -0.57 29.40 9.84
N PHE A 7 -1.02 28.52 10.74
CA PHE A 7 -1.99 27.47 10.43
C PHE A 7 -3.39 28.07 10.18
N THR A 8 -3.85 28.97 11.06
CA THR A 8 -5.11 29.71 10.85
C THR A 8 -5.04 30.64 9.64
N SER A 9 -3.88 31.25 9.34
CA SER A 9 -3.69 32.08 8.14
C SER A 9 -3.70 31.25 6.85
N THR A 10 -3.18 30.01 6.88
CA THR A 10 -3.19 29.11 5.72
C THR A 10 -4.59 28.59 5.43
N ILE A 11 -5.36 28.25 6.48
CA ILE A 11 -6.76 27.86 6.38
C ILE A 11 -7.62 29.03 5.87
N ALA A 12 -7.46 30.24 6.43
CA ALA A 12 -8.18 31.43 5.96
C ALA A 12 -7.87 31.79 4.50
N LYS A 13 -6.61 31.68 4.06
CA LYS A 13 -6.19 31.94 2.67
C LYS A 13 -6.69 30.85 1.70
N ARG A 14 -6.79 29.60 2.17
CA ARG A 14 -7.41 28.48 1.45
C ARG A 14 -8.94 28.62 1.37
N LEU A 15 -9.59 29.17 2.41
CA LEU A 15 -11.02 29.51 2.42
C LEU A 15 -11.35 30.64 1.43
N ASP A 16 -10.52 31.68 1.35
CA ASP A 16 -10.63 32.72 0.31
C ASP A 16 -10.44 32.13 -1.10
N GLN A 17 -9.48 31.22 -1.28
CA GLN A 17 -9.30 30.50 -2.56
C GLN A 17 -10.48 29.58 -2.89
N LEU A 18 -11.04 28.87 -1.91
CA LEU A 18 -12.22 28.02 -2.09
C LEU A 18 -13.45 28.86 -2.45
N GLY A 19 -13.63 30.03 -1.83
CA GLY A 19 -14.67 31.01 -2.20
C GLY A 19 -14.47 31.64 -3.58
N ALA A 20 -13.22 31.71 -4.08
CA ALA A 20 -12.92 32.12 -5.45
C ALA A 20 -13.12 30.98 -6.46
N LEU A 21 -12.85 29.73 -6.07
CA LEU A 21 -13.03 28.52 -6.89
C LEU A 21 -14.50 28.14 -7.06
N THR A 22 -15.35 28.33 -6.04
CA THR A 22 -16.82 28.15 -6.17
C THR A 22 -17.46 29.16 -7.14
N LYS A 23 -16.75 30.23 -7.51
CA LYS A 23 -17.16 31.21 -8.54
C LYS A 23 -16.67 30.87 -9.96
N GLY A 24 -16.03 29.73 -10.19
CA GLY A 24 -15.81 29.17 -11.53
C GLY A 24 -14.56 29.64 -12.27
N GLN A 25 -13.56 30.26 -11.63
CA GLN A 25 -12.27 30.51 -12.26
C GLN A 25 -11.38 29.26 -12.18
N ARG A 26 -11.52 28.38 -13.19
CA ARG A 26 -10.78 27.11 -13.28
C ARG A 26 -9.50 27.17 -14.09
N GLU A 27 -9.10 28.33 -14.63
CA GLU A 27 -7.96 28.39 -15.55
C GLU A 27 -7.03 29.56 -15.26
N THR A 28 -5.86 29.24 -14.70
CA THR A 28 -4.53 29.37 -15.32
C THR A 28 -3.45 29.50 -14.24
N GLY A 29 -2.55 28.51 -14.13
CA GLY A 29 -1.25 28.74 -13.48
C GLY A 29 -0.68 27.69 -12.51
N SER A 30 -1.22 26.47 -12.38
CA SER A 30 -0.71 25.51 -11.41
C SER A 30 0.40 24.60 -11.95
N GLN A 31 1.62 25.13 -12.01
CA GLN A 31 2.80 24.28 -11.86
C GLN A 31 2.83 23.71 -10.43
N GLY A 32 2.32 22.49 -10.23
CA GLY A 32 2.60 21.66 -9.06
C GLY A 32 2.15 22.17 -7.68
N MET A 33 1.22 23.12 -7.60
CA MET A 33 0.80 23.76 -6.32
C MET A 33 -0.48 23.15 -5.69
N PHE A 34 -1.04 22.09 -6.27
CA PHE A 34 -2.24 21.44 -5.73
C PHE A 34 -1.92 20.04 -5.23
N ARG A 35 -2.29 19.74 -3.99
CA ARG A 35 -2.27 18.39 -3.44
C ARG A 35 -3.68 17.80 -3.60
N GLU A 36 -3.80 16.49 -3.70
CA GLU A 36 -5.13 15.87 -3.83
C GLU A 36 -6.06 16.07 -2.64
N GLU A 37 -5.50 16.33 -1.46
CA GLU A 37 -6.26 16.81 -0.29
C GLU A 37 -7.05 18.10 -0.61
N ASP A 38 -6.66 18.85 -1.63
CA ASP A 38 -7.35 20.05 -2.12
C ASP A 38 -8.48 19.73 -3.12
N ASN A 39 -8.59 18.47 -3.61
CA ASN A 39 -9.68 18.02 -4.49
C ASN A 39 -10.88 17.53 -3.68
N LEU A 40 -11.73 18.49 -3.29
CA LEU A 40 -12.96 18.25 -2.54
C LEU A 40 -14.07 17.53 -3.34
N GLU A 41 -13.86 17.21 -4.62
CA GLU A 41 -14.83 16.42 -5.42
C GLU A 41 -14.42 14.93 -5.55
N SER A 42 -13.25 14.57 -5.02
CA SER A 42 -12.74 13.20 -5.04
C SER A 42 -13.69 12.21 -4.34
N PRO A 43 -13.67 10.90 -4.73
CA PRO A 43 -14.39 9.85 -4.00
C PRO A 43 -14.06 9.85 -2.50
N ILE A 44 -12.81 10.13 -2.16
CA ILE A 44 -12.32 10.24 -0.77
C ILE A 44 -12.98 11.41 -0.06
N ALA A 45 -13.02 12.59 -0.65
CA ALA A 45 -13.69 13.75 -0.03
C ALA A 45 -15.18 13.50 0.23
N ARG A 46 -15.86 12.78 -0.68
CA ARG A 46 -17.26 12.37 -0.50
C ARG A 46 -17.42 11.35 0.63
N ALA A 47 -16.57 10.33 0.70
CA ALA A 47 -16.59 9.35 1.78
C ALA A 47 -16.29 9.99 3.14
N ALA A 48 -15.31 10.90 3.20
CA ALA A 48 -14.96 11.66 4.40
C ALA A 48 -16.14 12.52 4.89
N LEU A 49 -16.89 13.14 3.96
CA LEU A 49 -18.07 13.94 4.29
C LEU A 49 -19.21 13.09 4.84
N ARG A 50 -19.47 11.92 4.25
CA ARG A 50 -20.49 11.00 4.78
C ARG A 50 -20.14 10.54 6.20
N GLY A 51 -18.88 10.17 6.44
CA GLY A 51 -18.40 9.83 7.79
C GLY A 51 -18.52 11.00 8.78
N TYR A 52 -18.24 12.22 8.34
CA TYR A 52 -18.43 13.42 9.15
C TYR A 52 -19.91 13.61 9.54
N PHE A 53 -20.84 13.47 8.60
CA PHE A 53 -22.27 13.56 8.89
C PHE A 53 -22.77 12.49 9.85
N ALA A 54 -22.25 11.26 9.74
CA ALA A 54 -22.59 10.18 10.65
C ALA A 54 -22.10 10.46 12.09
N ASP A 55 -20.87 10.98 12.24
CA ASP A 55 -20.35 11.39 13.54
C ASP A 55 -21.11 12.59 14.13
N LEU A 56 -21.52 13.53 13.29
CA LEU A 56 -22.35 14.66 13.71
C LEU A 56 -23.73 14.20 14.19
N ALA A 57 -24.41 13.35 13.42
CA ALA A 57 -25.70 12.76 13.76
C ALA A 57 -25.65 11.97 15.08
N ALA A 58 -24.54 11.29 15.35
CA ALA A 58 -24.32 10.55 16.58
C ALA A 58 -23.77 11.39 17.75
N GLY A 59 -23.66 12.71 17.60
CA GLY A 59 -23.18 13.62 18.65
C GLY A 59 -21.69 13.46 18.99
N ARG A 60 -20.89 12.88 18.09
CA ARG A 60 -19.44 12.69 18.26
C ARG A 60 -18.59 13.78 17.61
N ALA A 61 -19.20 14.70 16.86
CA ALA A 61 -18.49 15.86 16.29
C ALA A 61 -18.08 16.85 17.39
N GLU A 62 -16.87 17.40 17.29
CA GLU A 62 -16.33 18.32 18.30
C GLU A 62 -16.74 19.76 18.05
N ALA A 63 -16.94 20.12 16.77
CA ALA A 63 -17.21 21.50 16.38
C ALA A 63 -18.58 22.01 16.84
N MET A 64 -19.62 21.16 16.83
CA MET A 64 -20.98 21.49 17.26
C MET A 64 -21.89 20.26 17.39
N SER A 65 -23.04 20.43 18.04
CA SER A 65 -24.11 19.44 18.08
C SER A 65 -24.87 19.35 16.75
N TYR A 66 -25.52 18.21 16.49
CA TYR A 66 -26.40 18.07 15.32
C TYR A 66 -27.56 19.06 15.31
N GLU A 67 -28.17 19.34 16.48
CA GLU A 67 -29.27 20.30 16.59
C GLU A 67 -28.84 21.69 16.14
N SER A 68 -27.72 22.19 16.69
CA SER A 68 -27.15 23.48 16.28
C SER A 68 -26.73 23.48 14.80
N PHE A 69 -26.19 22.36 14.29
CA PHE A 69 -25.86 22.25 12.89
C PHE A 69 -27.08 22.37 11.98
N ASN A 70 -28.15 21.63 12.30
CA ASN A 70 -29.37 21.64 11.51
C ASN A 70 -30.05 23.01 11.54
N ASP A 71 -30.09 23.66 12.71
CA ASP A 71 -30.68 25.00 12.86
C ASP A 71 -29.95 26.05 12.02
N TRP A 72 -28.61 26.00 11.99
CA TRP A 72 -27.81 27.03 11.32
C TRP A 72 -27.66 26.77 9.82
N THR A 73 -27.61 25.50 9.40
CA THR A 73 -27.33 25.13 8.00
C THR A 73 -28.57 24.72 7.22
N ALA A 74 -29.67 24.40 7.91
CA ALA A 74 -30.86 23.75 7.37
C ALA A 74 -30.54 22.44 6.61
N LEU A 75 -29.45 21.78 6.99
CA LEU A 75 -29.06 20.48 6.45
C LEU A 75 -29.53 19.38 7.38
N ARG A 76 -30.64 18.75 6.99
CA ARG A 76 -31.15 17.57 7.68
C ARG A 76 -30.31 16.34 7.33
N LEU A 77 -29.81 15.65 8.34
CA LEU A 77 -28.99 14.44 8.19
C LEU A 77 -29.68 13.19 8.71
N ILE A 78 -30.62 13.33 9.64
CA ILE A 78 -31.38 12.20 10.22
C ILE A 78 -32.87 12.28 9.92
N ASP A 79 -33.53 11.12 9.87
CA ASP A 79 -34.97 11.00 9.70
C ASP A 79 -35.74 11.29 11.01
N LYS A 80 -36.97 10.80 11.16
CA LYS A 80 -37.78 11.01 12.39
C LYS A 80 -37.40 10.04 13.50
N ASP A 81 -36.74 8.95 13.18
CA ASP A 81 -36.33 7.87 14.08
C ASP A 81 -34.84 8.00 14.47
N ALA A 82 -34.25 9.18 14.20
CA ALA A 82 -32.84 9.50 14.42
C ALA A 82 -31.83 8.65 13.62
N VAL A 83 -32.27 8.04 12.52
CA VAL A 83 -31.42 7.27 11.61
C VAL A 83 -30.86 8.18 10.52
N LEU A 84 -29.59 7.98 10.15
CA LEU A 84 -28.92 8.73 9.08
C LEU A 84 -29.62 8.49 7.73
N LEU A 85 -29.94 9.58 7.01
CA LEU A 85 -30.59 9.51 5.70
C LEU A 85 -29.70 8.79 4.67
N GLU A 86 -30.32 8.01 3.78
CA GLU A 86 -29.61 7.36 2.66
C GLU A 86 -29.02 8.39 1.70
N GLU A 87 -29.83 9.41 1.37
CA GLU A 87 -29.44 10.53 0.53
C GLU A 87 -28.98 11.72 1.39
N LEU A 88 -27.66 11.81 1.60
CA LEU A 88 -27.03 12.89 2.34
C LEU A 88 -26.74 14.10 1.45
N PRO A 89 -26.71 15.33 2.01
CA PRO A 89 -26.38 16.53 1.27
C PRO A 89 -25.03 16.43 0.53
N PRO A 90 -24.94 16.86 -0.74
CA PRO A 90 -23.68 16.82 -1.48
C PRO A 90 -22.69 17.86 -0.95
N ILE A 91 -21.40 17.63 -1.22
CA ILE A 91 -20.30 18.46 -0.71
C ILE A 91 -20.44 19.95 -1.04
N GLN A 92 -20.87 20.29 -2.25
CA GLN A 92 -21.10 21.68 -2.65
C GLN A 92 -22.17 22.35 -1.78
N ARG A 93 -23.24 21.62 -1.46
CA ARG A 93 -24.32 22.12 -0.59
C ARG A 93 -23.81 22.30 0.84
N PHE A 94 -23.03 21.35 1.36
CA PHE A 94 -22.37 21.48 2.66
C PHE A 94 -21.47 22.73 2.73
N LEU A 95 -20.53 22.87 1.80
CA LEU A 95 -19.59 24.00 1.75
C LEU A 95 -20.33 25.35 1.71
N ASN A 96 -21.34 25.47 0.84
CA ASN A 96 -22.12 26.70 0.71
C ASN A 96 -22.88 27.07 1.99
N ARG A 97 -23.26 26.11 2.83
CA ARG A 97 -23.93 26.38 4.11
C ARG A 97 -22.94 26.68 5.22
N VAL A 98 -21.79 26.01 5.24
CA VAL A 98 -20.74 26.28 6.23
C VAL A 98 -20.16 27.68 6.04
N LEU A 99 -20.00 28.17 4.82
CA LEU A 99 -19.49 29.52 4.54
C LEU A 99 -20.35 30.66 5.10
N ALA A 100 -21.61 30.38 5.48
CA ALA A 100 -22.50 31.34 6.12
C ALA A 100 -22.38 31.37 7.66
N LEU A 101 -21.60 30.46 8.26
CA LEU A 101 -21.46 30.35 9.72
C LEU A 101 -20.44 31.37 10.28
N PRO A 102 -20.35 31.59 11.59
CA PRO A 102 -19.31 32.42 12.18
C PRO A 102 -17.92 31.83 11.93
N ILE A 103 -16.93 32.68 11.67
CA ILE A 103 -15.57 32.28 11.25
C ILE A 103 -14.95 31.22 12.18
N HIS A 104 -15.15 31.33 13.49
CA HIS A 104 -14.61 30.36 14.45
C HIS A 104 -15.23 28.95 14.29
N ILE A 105 -16.53 28.89 13.98
CA ILE A 105 -17.25 27.65 13.70
C ILE A 105 -16.85 27.08 12.33
N GLN A 106 -16.73 27.93 11.31
CA GLN A 106 -16.23 27.50 10.00
C GLN A 106 -14.88 26.82 10.14
N ASN A 107 -13.93 27.46 10.85
CA ASN A 107 -12.60 26.92 11.06
C ASN A 107 -12.62 25.56 11.79
N ALA A 108 -13.48 25.39 12.79
CA ALA A 108 -13.61 24.13 13.52
C ALA A 108 -14.16 23.00 12.63
N LEU A 109 -15.24 23.26 11.89
CA LEU A 109 -15.84 22.31 10.96
C LEU A 109 -14.88 21.90 9.85
N PHE A 110 -14.20 22.88 9.23
CA PHE A 110 -13.23 22.61 8.18
C PHE A 110 -11.99 21.88 8.69
N ALA A 111 -11.51 22.20 9.90
CA ALA A 111 -10.38 21.48 10.47
C ALA A 111 -10.72 19.99 10.66
N GLU A 112 -11.90 19.67 11.17
CA GLU A 112 -12.35 18.28 11.34
C GLU A 112 -12.54 17.58 9.98
N PHE A 113 -13.18 18.26 9.03
CA PHE A 113 -13.43 17.71 7.69
C PHE A 113 -12.12 17.45 6.91
N MET A 114 -11.20 18.41 6.90
CA MET A 114 -9.90 18.27 6.23
C MET A 114 -9.04 17.19 6.89
N ARG A 115 -9.11 17.05 8.22
CA ARG A 115 -8.43 15.96 8.94
C ARG A 115 -8.93 14.59 8.47
N ARG A 116 -10.24 14.43 8.26
CA ARG A 116 -10.84 13.18 7.75
C ARG A 116 -10.40 12.86 6.32
N ILE A 117 -10.34 13.88 5.45
CA ILE A 117 -9.83 13.71 4.08
C ILE A 117 -8.38 13.22 4.15
N ALA A 118 -7.52 13.91 4.91
CA ALA A 118 -6.12 13.51 5.05
C ALA A 118 -5.99 12.07 5.60
N ASP A 119 -6.78 11.72 6.62
CA ASP A 119 -6.81 10.38 7.22
C ASP A 119 -7.20 9.29 6.21
N GLN A 120 -8.21 9.54 5.38
CA GLN A 120 -8.65 8.60 4.34
C GLN A 120 -7.70 8.55 3.14
N THR A 121 -7.11 9.68 2.73
CA THR A 121 -6.10 9.74 1.67
C THR A 121 -4.84 8.96 2.06
N GLU A 122 -4.36 9.10 3.30
CA GLU A 122 -3.23 8.29 3.78
C GLU A 122 -3.57 6.80 3.81
N ARG A 123 -4.81 6.44 4.16
CA ARG A 123 -5.27 5.03 4.13
C ARG A 123 -5.33 4.50 2.69
N ALA A 124 -5.91 5.24 1.76
CA ALA A 124 -5.98 4.87 0.35
C ALA A 124 -4.58 4.79 -0.28
N ARG A 125 -3.66 5.67 0.14
CA ARG A 125 -2.25 5.61 -0.24
C ARG A 125 -1.59 4.34 0.29
N ALA A 126 -1.74 4.04 1.57
CA ALA A 126 -1.19 2.85 2.22
C ALA A 126 -1.78 1.55 1.67
N ALA A 127 -3.05 1.56 1.26
CA ALA A 127 -3.72 0.43 0.63
C ALA A 127 -3.40 0.28 -0.88
N GLY A 128 -2.69 1.25 -1.48
CA GLY A 128 -2.37 1.24 -2.91
C GLY A 128 -3.55 1.60 -3.83
N THR A 129 -4.72 1.93 -3.29
CA THR A 129 -5.97 2.16 -4.04
C THR A 129 -6.18 3.60 -4.49
N LEU A 130 -5.32 4.53 -4.08
CA LEU A 130 -5.35 5.92 -4.55
C LEU A 130 -4.91 6.00 -6.01
N ASP A 131 -5.83 6.41 -6.90
CA ASP A 131 -5.57 6.67 -8.31
C ASP A 131 -5.22 8.15 -8.53
N LEU A 132 -3.95 8.37 -8.86
CA LEU A 132 -3.29 9.69 -8.94
C LEU A 132 -3.03 10.11 -10.40
N GLY A 133 -3.47 9.30 -11.37
CA GLY A 133 -3.09 9.48 -12.77
C GLY A 133 -1.58 9.29 -13.02
N VAL A 134 -0.98 10.18 -13.81
CA VAL A 134 0.47 10.15 -14.09
C VAL A 134 1.21 10.92 -13.00
N GLU A 135 1.93 10.19 -12.16
CA GLU A 135 2.73 10.73 -11.07
C GLU A 135 4.20 10.87 -11.45
N THR A 136 4.94 11.76 -10.79
CA THR A 136 6.42 11.74 -10.86
C THR A 136 6.95 10.96 -9.67
N LEU A 137 7.66 9.85 -9.91
CA LEU A 137 8.34 9.10 -8.86
C LEU A 137 9.44 9.97 -8.27
N ARG A 138 9.36 10.20 -6.97
CA ARG A 138 10.34 10.98 -6.20
C ARG A 138 11.04 10.04 -5.23
N GLY A 139 12.34 10.21 -5.12
CA GLY A 139 13.21 9.55 -4.16
C GLY A 139 14.48 10.38 -4.00
N GLU A 140 15.16 10.26 -2.86
CA GLU A 140 16.49 10.87 -2.70
C GLU A 140 17.49 10.23 -3.66
N LYS A 141 17.37 8.93 -3.87
CA LYS A 141 18.15 8.16 -4.85
C LYS A 141 17.23 7.22 -5.61
N ILE A 142 17.31 7.21 -6.95
CA ILE A 142 16.52 6.32 -7.80
C ILE A 142 17.46 5.59 -8.74
N GLU A 143 17.63 4.29 -8.55
CA GLU A 143 18.55 3.48 -9.34
C GLU A 143 17.80 2.49 -10.23
N GLN A 144 18.26 2.38 -11.47
CA GLN A 144 17.81 1.35 -12.39
C GLN A 144 18.64 0.10 -12.21
N VAL A 145 18.05 -0.92 -11.58
CA VAL A 145 18.73 -2.16 -11.20
C VAL A 145 18.54 -3.30 -12.22
N SER A 146 17.50 -3.23 -13.06
CA SER A 146 17.32 -4.20 -14.14
C SER A 146 16.60 -3.62 -15.35
N THR A 147 16.80 -4.23 -16.51
CA THR A 147 16.13 -3.90 -17.77
C THR A 147 15.93 -5.16 -18.59
N GLU A 148 14.68 -5.44 -18.91
CA GLU A 148 14.28 -6.67 -19.57
C GLU A 148 13.35 -6.34 -20.74
N ASP A 149 13.74 -6.72 -21.95
CA ASP A 149 12.93 -6.56 -23.15
C ASP A 149 11.85 -7.66 -23.18
N LEU A 150 10.61 -7.28 -22.89
CA LEU A 150 9.48 -8.21 -22.74
C LEU A 150 8.90 -8.63 -24.08
N TRP A 151 8.64 -7.67 -24.96
CA TRP A 151 7.99 -7.93 -26.25
C TRP A 151 8.34 -6.85 -27.26
N THR A 152 8.73 -7.27 -28.46
CA THR A 152 9.00 -6.38 -29.59
C THR A 152 7.86 -6.44 -30.58
N CYS A 153 7.26 -5.29 -30.87
CA CYS A 153 6.16 -5.19 -31.81
C CYS A 153 6.62 -5.56 -33.24
N PRO A 154 6.05 -6.60 -33.88
CA PRO A 154 6.46 -7.00 -35.23
C PRO A 154 6.19 -5.92 -36.29
N LYS A 155 5.21 -5.03 -36.05
CA LYS A 155 4.82 -3.97 -37.00
C LYS A 155 5.61 -2.68 -36.84
N SER A 156 5.89 -2.27 -35.60
CA SER A 156 6.51 -0.97 -35.32
C SER A 156 7.96 -1.08 -34.82
N GLY A 157 8.44 -2.28 -34.50
CA GLY A 157 9.74 -2.47 -33.85
C GLY A 157 9.82 -1.93 -32.41
N ALA A 158 8.73 -1.35 -31.90
CA ALA A 158 8.69 -0.80 -30.55
C ALA A 158 8.83 -1.92 -29.51
N VAL A 159 9.73 -1.72 -28.56
CA VAL A 159 10.00 -2.70 -27.50
C VAL A 159 9.26 -2.30 -26.24
N THR A 160 8.55 -3.26 -25.65
CA THR A 160 7.99 -3.17 -24.30
C THR A 160 9.00 -3.74 -23.32
N ARG A 161 9.29 -3.01 -22.25
CA ARG A 161 10.32 -3.40 -21.27
C ARG A 161 9.78 -3.42 -19.86
N ILE A 162 10.29 -4.33 -19.05
CA ILE A 162 10.22 -4.27 -17.59
C ILE A 162 11.52 -3.66 -17.07
N ILE A 163 11.41 -2.55 -16.35
CA ILE A 163 12.53 -1.88 -15.69
C ILE A 163 12.43 -2.10 -14.19
N GLY A 164 13.45 -2.69 -13.58
CA GLY A 164 13.56 -2.77 -12.12
C GLY A 164 14.16 -1.48 -11.58
N LEU A 165 13.49 -0.87 -10.61
CA LEU A 165 13.92 0.36 -9.95
C LEU A 165 14.05 0.12 -8.45
N GLU A 166 15.10 0.66 -7.86
CA GLU A 166 15.26 0.79 -6.41
C GLU A 166 15.19 2.27 -6.04
N VAL A 167 14.24 2.61 -5.18
CA VAL A 167 14.04 3.97 -4.68
C VAL A 167 14.46 3.99 -3.23
N THR A 168 15.45 4.82 -2.91
CA THR A 168 15.88 5.03 -1.54
C THR A 168 15.41 6.40 -1.07
N ASP A 169 14.68 6.40 0.04
CA ASP A 169 14.18 7.59 0.71
C ASP A 169 14.70 7.67 2.14
N PRO A 170 14.99 8.88 2.64
CA PRO A 170 15.31 9.09 4.04
C PRO A 170 14.03 8.91 4.86
N VAL A 171 14.10 8.10 5.90
CA VAL A 171 13.01 7.95 6.85
C VAL A 171 13.15 9.07 7.87
N HIS A 172 12.31 10.09 7.72
CA HIS A 172 12.22 11.13 8.73
C HIS A 172 11.31 10.68 9.88
N VAL A 173 11.93 10.14 10.92
CA VAL A 173 11.23 9.78 12.15
C VAL A 173 11.13 11.02 13.05
N LEU A 174 9.91 11.39 13.41
CA LEU A 174 9.66 12.50 14.32
C LEU A 174 10.08 12.13 15.73
N GLY A 175 10.77 13.05 16.43
CA GLY A 175 10.97 12.94 17.88
C GLY A 175 9.66 13.13 18.65
N ALA A 176 9.65 12.72 19.91
CA ALA A 176 8.43 12.67 20.72
C ALA A 176 7.77 14.04 20.92
N GLU A 177 8.55 15.10 21.16
CA GLU A 177 8.01 16.46 21.30
C GLU A 177 7.30 16.92 20.03
N GLU A 178 7.92 16.66 18.87
CA GLU A 178 7.35 17.04 17.60
C GLU A 178 6.10 16.20 17.29
N ALA A 179 6.14 14.89 17.55
CA ALA A 179 5.00 14.00 17.41
C ALA A 179 3.81 14.44 18.26
N LEU A 180 4.03 14.80 19.53
CA LEU A 180 3.02 15.34 20.44
C LEU A 180 2.46 16.67 19.94
N SER A 181 3.32 17.60 19.50
CA SER A 181 2.87 18.91 19.01
C SER A 181 2.03 18.81 17.73
N ARG A 182 2.31 17.83 16.86
CA ARG A 182 1.56 17.59 15.63
C ARG A 182 0.26 16.82 15.85
N ASN A 183 0.07 16.20 17.02
CA ASN A 183 -1.10 15.39 17.35
C ASN A 183 -1.72 15.84 18.69
N PRO A 184 -2.19 17.09 18.80
CA PRO A 184 -2.76 17.60 20.05
C PRO A 184 -4.06 16.90 20.46
N ASP A 185 -4.72 16.22 19.51
CA ASP A 185 -5.98 15.48 19.66
C ASP A 185 -5.79 14.03 20.14
N LYS A 186 -4.54 13.59 20.36
CA LYS A 186 -4.20 12.20 20.68
C LYS A 186 -3.57 12.08 22.06
N LEU A 187 -3.90 10.99 22.74
CA LEU A 187 -3.38 10.66 24.04
C LEU A 187 -2.06 9.90 23.89
N PRO A 188 -1.00 10.28 24.65
CA PRO A 188 0.22 9.49 24.76
C PRO A 188 -0.06 8.21 25.55
N MET A 189 0.10 7.07 24.90
CA MET A 189 -0.20 5.76 25.49
C MET A 189 0.97 4.79 25.31
N VAL A 190 1.06 3.80 26.21
CA VAL A 190 1.94 2.64 26.10
C VAL A 190 1.13 1.37 26.12
N ASN A 191 1.52 0.41 25.29
CA ASN A 191 0.96 -0.93 25.36
C ASN A 191 1.81 -1.78 26.32
N ARG A 192 1.32 -2.09 27.52
CA ARG A 192 2.10 -2.80 28.55
C ARG A 192 2.53 -4.22 28.16
N ALA A 193 1.80 -4.86 27.25
CA ALA A 193 2.16 -6.20 26.76
C ALA A 193 3.35 -6.17 25.78
N SER A 194 3.45 -5.12 24.94
CA SER A 194 4.53 -4.99 23.94
C SER A 194 5.63 -4.01 24.32
N GLY A 195 5.42 -3.17 25.35
CA GLY A 195 6.33 -2.10 25.76
C GLY A 195 6.40 -0.92 24.78
N ARG A 196 5.51 -0.85 23.78
CA ARG A 196 5.58 0.16 22.70
C ARG A 196 4.68 1.35 22.97
N ALA A 197 5.18 2.55 22.68
CA ALA A 197 4.43 3.79 22.79
C ALA A 197 3.73 4.18 21.49
N ALA A 198 2.58 4.85 21.62
CA ALA A 198 1.82 5.39 20.49
C ALA A 198 0.99 6.62 20.92
N LEU A 199 0.68 7.48 19.95
CA LEU A 199 -0.33 8.52 20.09
C LEU A 199 -1.65 7.99 19.53
N ILE A 200 -2.66 7.86 20.39
CA ILE A 200 -3.95 7.26 20.02
C ILE A 200 -5.04 8.32 20.11
N SER A 201 -5.90 8.42 19.09
CA SER A 201 -7.07 9.31 19.12
C SER A 201 -7.88 9.14 20.40
N ALA A 202 -8.18 10.25 21.08
CA ALA A 202 -8.91 10.24 22.35
C ALA A 202 -10.33 9.65 22.22
N ARG A 203 -10.93 9.78 21.04
CA ARG A 203 -12.24 9.21 20.69
C ARG A 203 -12.16 8.37 19.41
N PRO A 204 -12.95 7.29 19.30
CA PRO A 204 -13.08 6.58 18.03
C PRO A 204 -13.80 7.43 17.00
N MET A 205 -13.43 7.25 15.73
CA MET A 205 -14.10 7.84 14.58
C MET A 205 -14.84 6.74 13.82
N GLN A 206 -16.02 7.05 13.28
CA GLN A 206 -16.67 6.16 12.31
C GLN A 206 -15.94 6.19 10.98
N MET A 207 -15.55 5.01 10.51
CA MET A 207 -15.03 4.80 9.18
C MET A 207 -16.03 3.99 8.37
N TYR A 208 -16.30 4.48 7.16
CA TYR A 208 -17.14 3.82 6.16
C TYR A 208 -16.23 3.17 5.13
N ASP A 209 -16.35 1.86 4.99
CA ASP A 209 -15.72 1.08 3.92
C ASP A 209 -16.84 0.35 3.17
N GLU A 210 -17.18 0.89 1.99
CA GLU A 210 -18.36 0.50 1.20
C GLU A 210 -19.65 0.44 2.03
N ASP A 211 -20.02 -0.75 2.52
CA ASP A 211 -21.26 -1.03 3.25
C ASP A 211 -21.06 -1.23 4.77
N ILE A 212 -19.82 -1.25 5.27
CA ILE A 212 -19.51 -1.56 6.68
C ILE A 212 -19.10 -0.27 7.42
N VAL A 213 -19.80 -0.01 8.53
CA VAL A 213 -19.44 1.04 9.48
C VAL A 213 -18.66 0.43 10.63
N THR A 214 -17.40 0.84 10.80
CA THR A 214 -16.56 0.41 11.93
C THR A 214 -16.03 1.60 12.71
N LEU A 215 -16.00 1.47 14.04
CA LEU A 215 -15.38 2.44 14.93
C LEU A 215 -13.88 2.17 15.02
N MET A 216 -13.08 3.16 14.66
CA MET A 216 -11.63 3.04 14.58
C MET A 216 -10.94 4.17 15.35
N ARG A 217 -9.85 3.87 16.03
CA ARG A 217 -8.89 4.85 16.56
C ARG A 217 -7.68 4.92 15.66
N LYS A 218 -7.23 6.14 15.37
CA LYS A 218 -5.94 6.34 14.70
C LYS A 218 -4.83 6.16 15.72
N VAL A 219 -3.88 5.29 15.40
CA VAL A 219 -2.68 5.00 16.19
C VAL A 219 -1.49 5.55 15.41
N VAL A 220 -0.78 6.51 15.97
CA VAL A 220 0.42 7.10 15.37
C VAL A 220 1.63 6.61 16.13
N ARG A 221 2.63 6.10 15.40
CA ARG A 221 3.90 5.60 15.94
C ARG A 221 5.09 6.19 15.17
N PRO A 222 6.33 6.02 15.68
CA PRO A 222 7.52 6.48 14.97
C PRO A 222 7.64 5.89 13.55
N ASN A 223 7.19 4.65 13.37
CA ASN A 223 7.28 3.92 12.10
C ASN A 223 6.06 4.06 11.19
N GLY A 224 5.14 4.99 11.49
CA GLY A 224 3.96 5.26 10.68
C GLY A 224 2.66 5.29 11.49
N SER A 225 1.55 5.51 10.77
CA SER A 225 0.20 5.51 11.36
C SER A 225 -0.56 4.26 10.93
N SER A 226 -1.39 3.74 11.83
CA SER A 226 -2.32 2.64 11.58
C SER A 226 -3.69 2.94 12.16
N TYR A 227 -4.68 2.13 11.83
CA TYR A 227 -6.01 2.18 12.43
C TYR A 227 -6.25 0.94 13.27
N LEU A 228 -6.80 1.13 14.46
CA LEU A 228 -7.14 0.08 15.41
C LEU A 228 -8.65 0.12 15.65
N GLU A 229 -9.33 -1.02 15.48
CA GLU A 229 -10.76 -1.16 15.81
C GLU A 229 -11.01 -0.87 17.29
N GLU A 230 -12.11 -0.20 17.62
CA GLU A 230 -12.43 0.18 19.00
C GLU A 230 -12.50 -1.04 19.93
N ALA A 231 -13.17 -2.12 19.50
CA ALA A 231 -13.25 -3.36 20.28
C ALA A 231 -11.88 -4.00 20.55
N ARG A 232 -10.93 -3.86 19.60
CA ARG A 232 -9.55 -4.33 19.80
C ARG A 232 -8.75 -3.41 20.70
N PHE A 233 -9.01 -2.10 20.66
CA PHE A 233 -8.40 -1.15 21.57
C PHE A 233 -8.83 -1.41 23.01
N GLU A 234 -10.12 -1.61 23.27
CA GLU A 234 -10.67 -1.90 24.60
C GLU A 234 -10.15 -3.22 25.20
N SER A 235 -9.88 -4.22 24.36
CA SER A 235 -9.31 -5.50 24.78
C SER A 235 -7.78 -5.53 24.82
N SER A 236 -7.12 -4.44 24.40
CA SER A 236 -5.66 -4.32 24.40
C SER A 236 -5.15 -3.69 25.70
N ALA A 237 -3.88 -3.96 26.02
CA ALA A 237 -3.21 -3.41 27.21
C ALA A 237 -2.69 -1.97 27.03
N TRP A 238 -3.48 -1.09 26.38
CA TRP A 238 -3.12 0.32 26.20
C TRP A 238 -3.42 1.14 27.45
N GLU A 239 -2.41 1.81 27.99
CA GLU A 239 -2.53 2.69 29.15
C GLU A 239 -2.04 4.09 28.79
N GLU A 240 -2.77 5.12 29.22
CA GLU A 240 -2.32 6.50 29.12
C GLU A 240 -1.13 6.74 30.05
N ILE A 241 -0.10 7.41 29.54
CA ILE A 241 1.12 7.71 30.27
C ILE A 241 1.46 9.20 30.18
N ASN A 242 2.29 9.67 31.10
CA ASN A 242 2.72 11.07 31.09
C ASN A 242 3.68 11.37 29.92
N ARG A 243 3.83 12.66 29.58
CA ARG A 243 4.67 13.10 28.46
C ARG A 243 6.14 12.68 28.60
N PRO A 244 6.80 12.79 29.76
CA PRO A 244 8.19 12.34 29.92
C PRO A 244 8.39 10.84 29.68
N GLU A 245 7.52 9.99 30.23
CA GLU A 245 7.56 8.54 30.04
C GLU A 245 7.34 8.18 28.57
N PHE A 246 6.36 8.85 27.93
CA PHE A 246 6.08 8.66 26.51
C PHE A 246 7.28 9.04 25.63
N ALA A 247 7.94 10.17 25.93
CA ALA A 247 9.10 10.60 25.18
C ALA A 247 10.25 9.59 25.27
N GLY A 248 10.49 9.00 26.44
CA GLY A 248 11.48 7.96 26.62
C GLY A 248 11.25 6.75 25.72
N PHE A 249 10.03 6.20 25.71
CA PHE A 249 9.69 5.05 24.86
C PHE A 249 9.69 5.39 23.37
N TRP A 250 9.12 6.54 23.00
CA TRP A 250 9.02 6.98 21.61
C TRP A 250 10.38 7.26 20.99
N ASP A 251 11.24 8.03 21.66
CA ASP A 251 12.54 8.42 21.13
C ASP A 251 13.51 7.23 21.07
N ALA A 252 13.40 6.29 22.02
CA ALA A 252 14.15 5.02 21.97
C ALA A 252 13.75 4.18 20.75
N GLU A 253 12.45 4.02 20.48
CA GLU A 253 11.98 3.32 19.28
C GLU A 253 12.39 4.08 18.01
N ALA A 254 12.21 5.41 17.99
CA ALA A 254 12.57 6.25 16.86
C ALA A 254 14.06 6.16 16.49
N ALA A 255 14.94 6.13 17.49
CA ALA A 255 16.38 5.98 17.29
C ALA A 255 16.78 4.60 16.76
N SER A 256 15.98 3.57 17.03
CA SER A 256 16.22 2.20 16.56
C SER A 256 15.79 1.95 15.11
N LEU A 257 14.98 2.85 14.53
CA LEU A 257 14.47 2.67 13.17
C LEU A 257 15.55 2.94 12.10
N PRO A 258 15.47 2.26 10.95
CA PRO A 258 16.33 2.56 9.81
C PRO A 258 16.17 4.02 9.39
N LYS A 259 17.29 4.71 9.13
CA LYS A 259 17.30 6.11 8.66
C LYS A 259 16.96 6.24 7.17
N THR A 260 17.00 5.14 6.44
CA THR A 260 16.71 5.05 5.02
C THR A 260 15.89 3.81 4.75
N THR A 261 14.94 3.91 3.84
CA THR A 261 14.17 2.77 3.32
C THR A 261 14.42 2.66 1.84
N THR A 262 14.81 1.47 1.39
CA THR A 262 14.93 1.14 -0.04
C THR A 262 13.73 0.30 -0.45
N THR A 263 12.96 0.79 -1.41
CA THR A 263 11.81 0.09 -1.97
C THR A 263 12.11 -0.33 -3.40
N ARG A 264 11.87 -1.59 -3.71
CA ARG A 264 12.00 -2.12 -5.07
C ARG A 264 10.66 -2.08 -5.78
N LEU A 265 10.65 -1.58 -7.01
CA LEU A 265 9.45 -1.51 -7.85
C LEU A 265 9.79 -1.83 -9.31
N TYR A 266 8.79 -2.33 -10.04
CA TYR A 266 8.93 -2.68 -11.45
C TYR A 266 8.09 -1.74 -12.30
N LEU A 267 8.68 -1.20 -13.37
CA LEU A 267 8.03 -0.27 -14.29
C LEU A 267 7.94 -0.89 -15.68
N LEU A 268 6.73 -1.07 -16.18
CA LEU A 268 6.45 -1.52 -17.53
C LEU A 268 6.39 -0.31 -18.48
N THR A 269 7.34 -0.23 -19.40
CA THR A 269 7.54 0.90 -20.32
C THR A 269 7.45 0.47 -21.77
N GLY A 270 7.22 1.41 -22.69
CA GLY A 270 7.12 1.14 -24.13
C GLY A 270 5.68 0.98 -24.62
N LEU A 271 5.46 0.12 -25.61
CA LEU A 271 4.17 0.01 -26.30
C LEU A 271 3.25 -1.01 -25.62
N LEU A 272 2.42 -0.55 -24.68
CA LEU A 272 1.60 -1.42 -23.83
C LEU A 272 0.30 -1.93 -24.48
N LEU A 273 -0.30 -1.14 -25.39
CA LEU A 273 -1.62 -1.43 -25.95
C LEU A 273 -1.74 -2.84 -26.59
N PRO A 274 -0.74 -3.36 -27.34
CA PRO A 274 -0.80 -4.69 -27.93
C PRO A 274 -0.86 -5.83 -26.91
N ILE A 275 -0.30 -5.62 -25.71
CA ILE A 275 -0.24 -6.62 -24.64
C ILE A 275 -1.21 -6.29 -23.49
N TRP A 276 -2.08 -5.29 -23.67
CA TRP A 276 -2.90 -4.70 -22.59
C TRP A 276 -3.72 -5.72 -21.80
N LYS A 277 -4.27 -6.73 -22.48
CA LYS A 277 -5.09 -7.80 -21.87
C LYS A 277 -4.31 -8.69 -20.90
N ASP A 278 -2.98 -8.65 -21.00
CA ASP A 278 -2.08 -9.54 -20.29
C ASP A 278 -1.42 -8.84 -19.09
N ILE A 279 -1.60 -7.52 -18.97
CA ILE A 279 -1.06 -6.72 -17.88
C ILE A 279 -1.97 -6.88 -16.65
N PRO A 280 -1.45 -7.35 -15.51
CA PRO A 280 -2.23 -7.52 -14.28
C PRO A 280 -2.84 -6.20 -13.78
N THR A 281 -4.10 -6.21 -13.36
CA THR A 281 -4.85 -5.02 -12.89
C THR A 281 -4.63 -4.66 -11.41
N THR A 282 -3.71 -5.32 -10.71
CA THR A 282 -3.48 -5.11 -9.27
C THR A 282 -2.84 -3.76 -8.94
N ASN A 283 -2.07 -3.19 -9.87
CA ASN A 283 -1.52 -1.84 -9.74
C ASN A 283 -1.57 -1.13 -11.11
N GLU A 284 -2.31 -0.04 -11.19
CA GLU A 284 -2.57 0.71 -12.43
C GLU A 284 -1.84 2.06 -12.49
N ARG A 285 -1.07 2.40 -11.45
CA ARG A 285 -0.39 3.69 -11.37
C ARG A 285 0.63 3.84 -12.49
N ILE A 286 0.69 5.05 -13.04
CA ILE A 286 1.65 5.42 -14.08
C ILE A 286 2.63 6.40 -13.48
N TYR A 287 3.92 6.05 -13.52
CA TYR A 287 4.99 6.93 -13.05
C TYR A 287 5.81 7.47 -14.23
N ARG A 288 6.13 8.76 -14.16
CA ARG A 288 7.28 9.38 -14.77
C ARG A 288 8.44 9.30 -13.79
N VAL A 289 9.56 8.74 -14.21
CA VAL A 289 10.76 8.60 -13.38
C VAL A 289 11.97 9.07 -14.16
N THR A 290 12.95 9.63 -13.47
CA THR A 290 14.27 9.93 -14.02
C THR A 290 15.29 9.29 -13.08
N PRO A 291 15.71 8.04 -13.36
CA PRO A 291 16.72 7.38 -12.54
C PRO A 291 18.07 8.10 -12.64
N ASP A 292 18.89 7.96 -11.61
CA ASP A 292 20.21 8.57 -11.53
C ASP A 292 21.11 8.06 -12.66
N GLY A 293 21.56 8.98 -13.52
CA GLY A 293 22.39 8.65 -14.67
C GLY A 293 21.65 8.03 -15.87
N ALA A 294 20.31 7.93 -15.83
CA ALA A 294 19.50 7.40 -16.93
C ALA A 294 18.54 8.45 -17.52
N ALA A 295 18.02 8.14 -18.72
CA ALA A 295 17.01 8.99 -19.36
C ALA A 295 15.68 8.93 -18.60
N ALA A 296 14.93 10.03 -18.64
CA ALA A 296 13.56 10.06 -18.14
C ALA A 296 12.69 9.05 -18.89
N MET A 297 11.87 8.32 -18.16
CA MET A 297 10.97 7.31 -18.69
C MET A 297 9.58 7.41 -18.06
N ILE A 298 8.60 6.87 -18.76
CA ILE A 298 7.22 6.77 -18.29
C ILE A 298 6.75 5.33 -18.44
N GLY A 299 6.06 4.82 -17.43
CA GLY A 299 5.53 3.47 -17.47
C GLY A 299 4.54 3.20 -16.36
N ARG A 300 3.94 2.02 -16.44
CA ARG A 300 2.98 1.52 -15.46
C ARG A 300 3.68 0.68 -14.41
N THR A 301 3.37 0.85 -13.12
CA THR A 301 3.93 -0.01 -12.07
C THR A 301 3.36 -1.41 -12.09
N LEU A 302 4.22 -2.37 -11.77
CA LEU A 302 3.87 -3.77 -11.58
C LEU A 302 4.23 -4.18 -10.15
N SER A 303 3.37 -5.00 -9.54
CA SER A 303 3.80 -5.76 -8.36
C SER A 303 4.83 -6.82 -8.77
N GLU A 304 5.54 -7.39 -7.81
CA GLU A 304 6.49 -8.46 -8.07
C GLU A 304 5.83 -9.68 -8.72
N GLU A 305 4.63 -10.05 -8.25
CA GLU A 305 3.85 -11.13 -8.86
C GLU A 305 3.40 -10.77 -10.28
N GLY A 306 3.08 -9.49 -10.53
CA GLY A 306 2.65 -9.02 -11.83
C GLY A 306 3.78 -9.00 -12.85
N ALA A 307 4.98 -8.59 -12.44
CA ALA A 307 6.19 -8.69 -13.25
C ALA A 307 6.52 -10.15 -13.55
N ALA A 308 6.45 -11.04 -12.56
CA ALA A 308 6.65 -12.48 -12.77
C ALA A 308 5.65 -13.09 -13.76
N ALA A 309 4.36 -12.71 -13.68
CA ALA A 309 3.33 -13.15 -14.60
C ALA A 309 3.62 -12.73 -16.06
N LEU A 310 4.05 -11.50 -16.27
CA LEU A 310 4.42 -11.02 -17.60
C LEU A 310 5.66 -11.73 -18.14
N ARG A 311 6.71 -11.92 -17.31
CA ARG A 311 7.90 -12.68 -17.71
C ARG A 311 7.54 -14.09 -18.14
N ALA A 312 6.77 -14.82 -17.33
CA ALA A 312 6.31 -16.17 -17.66
C ALA A 312 5.59 -16.23 -19.00
N ARG A 313 4.79 -15.21 -19.32
CA ARG A 313 3.99 -15.20 -20.54
C ARG A 313 4.77 -14.84 -21.80
N PHE A 314 5.67 -13.87 -21.71
CA PHE A 314 6.32 -13.29 -22.90
C PHE A 314 7.78 -13.72 -23.08
N LEU A 315 8.49 -14.01 -22.00
CA LEU A 315 9.89 -14.45 -22.06
C LEU A 315 10.02 -15.98 -22.07
N VAL A 316 8.99 -16.70 -21.59
CA VAL A 316 9.08 -18.13 -21.34
C VAL A 316 7.98 -18.89 -22.07
N SER A 317 8.20 -19.18 -23.35
CA SER A 317 7.26 -19.98 -24.16
C SER A 317 7.45 -21.49 -23.98
N ASN A 318 8.70 -21.92 -23.71
CA ASN A 318 9.09 -23.30 -23.49
C ASN A 318 10.30 -23.35 -22.54
N PRO A 319 10.10 -23.34 -21.21
CA PRO A 319 11.19 -23.22 -20.26
C PRO A 319 12.17 -24.39 -20.37
N GLN A 320 13.43 -24.12 -20.68
CA GLN A 320 14.49 -25.13 -20.78
C GLN A 320 15.48 -25.03 -19.61
N THR A 321 15.70 -23.82 -19.08
CA THR A 321 16.60 -23.62 -17.94
C THR A 321 15.83 -23.66 -16.62
N PRO A 322 16.47 -24.06 -15.50
CA PRO A 322 15.83 -24.00 -14.18
C PRO A 322 15.30 -22.61 -13.84
N GLN A 323 15.99 -21.55 -14.26
CA GLN A 323 15.59 -20.18 -14.00
C GLN A 323 14.36 -19.77 -14.83
N GLU A 324 14.26 -20.23 -16.09
CA GLU A 324 13.04 -20.09 -16.89
C GLU A 324 11.86 -20.90 -16.31
N MET A 325 12.11 -22.13 -15.86
CA MET A 325 11.08 -22.98 -15.23
C MET A 325 10.54 -22.33 -13.95
N LEU A 326 11.41 -21.76 -13.12
CA LEU A 326 11.01 -21.02 -11.93
C LEU A 326 10.20 -19.77 -12.29
N THR A 327 10.67 -19.00 -13.28
CA THR A 327 9.98 -17.79 -13.76
C THR A 327 8.58 -18.13 -14.28
N ALA A 328 8.46 -19.19 -15.09
CA ALA A 328 7.18 -19.69 -15.57
C ALA A 328 6.27 -20.09 -14.40
N ALA A 329 6.77 -20.89 -13.47
CA ALA A 329 5.97 -21.38 -12.35
C ALA A 329 5.50 -20.25 -11.43
N LEU A 330 6.30 -19.21 -11.22
CA LEU A 330 5.90 -18.04 -10.44
C LEU A 330 4.82 -17.21 -11.13
N GLY A 331 4.84 -17.15 -12.46
CA GLY A 331 3.94 -16.31 -13.24
C GLY A 331 2.60 -16.95 -13.65
N THR A 332 2.46 -18.28 -13.57
CA THR A 332 1.21 -18.99 -13.89
C THR A 332 0.80 -19.97 -12.81
N THR A 333 -0.48 -20.35 -12.80
CA THR A 333 -0.99 -21.48 -12.00
C THR A 333 -1.02 -22.78 -12.79
N ALA A 334 -0.69 -22.74 -14.08
CA ALA A 334 -0.52 -23.94 -14.89
C ALA A 334 0.74 -24.71 -14.44
N PRO A 335 0.70 -26.05 -14.44
CA PRO A 335 1.89 -26.85 -14.14
C PRO A 335 2.99 -26.61 -15.18
N VAL A 336 4.20 -26.33 -14.71
CA VAL A 336 5.42 -26.25 -15.54
C VAL A 336 6.10 -27.61 -15.50
N ASP A 337 6.36 -28.21 -16.65
CA ASP A 337 7.09 -29.48 -16.73
C ASP A 337 8.57 -29.28 -16.35
N LEU A 338 9.06 -30.04 -15.38
CA LEU A 338 10.46 -30.07 -14.98
C LEU A 338 11.22 -31.24 -15.62
N GLY A 339 10.54 -32.07 -16.41
CA GLY A 339 11.04 -33.35 -16.88
C GLY A 339 10.94 -34.44 -15.80
N ARG A 340 11.24 -35.68 -16.20
CA ARG A 340 11.21 -36.89 -15.33
C ARG A 340 9.85 -37.12 -14.64
N GLY A 341 8.77 -36.62 -15.24
CA GLY A 341 7.41 -36.73 -14.68
C GLY A 341 7.12 -35.76 -13.54
N LEU A 342 8.06 -34.86 -13.21
CA LEU A 342 7.86 -33.83 -12.20
C LEU A 342 7.29 -32.55 -12.82
N THR A 343 6.41 -31.89 -12.08
CA THR A 343 5.85 -30.59 -12.46
C THR A 343 5.99 -29.60 -11.32
N LEU A 344 6.20 -28.32 -11.64
CA LEU A 344 6.22 -27.23 -10.68
C LEU A 344 4.97 -26.38 -10.85
N THR A 345 4.18 -26.23 -9.79
CA THR A 345 2.93 -25.48 -9.84
C THR A 345 2.86 -24.47 -8.70
N ARG A 346 2.54 -23.22 -9.00
CA ARG A 346 2.22 -22.22 -7.97
C ARG A 346 0.82 -22.48 -7.40
N ARG A 347 0.75 -22.64 -6.08
CA ARG A 347 -0.49 -22.85 -5.32
C ARG A 347 -0.60 -21.88 -4.15
N ARG A 348 -1.83 -21.69 -3.65
CA ARG A 348 -2.04 -21.10 -2.32
C ARG A 348 -2.32 -22.21 -1.32
N VAL A 349 -1.57 -22.24 -0.22
CA VAL A 349 -1.74 -23.18 0.89
C VAL A 349 -1.81 -22.36 2.18
N ALA A 350 -2.89 -22.51 2.95
CA ALA A 350 -3.12 -21.76 4.18
C ALA A 350 -2.98 -20.22 4.04
N GLY A 351 -3.32 -19.67 2.86
CA GLY A 351 -3.23 -18.24 2.56
C GLY A 351 -1.91 -17.78 1.95
N GLU A 352 -0.85 -18.59 2.03
CA GLU A 352 0.47 -18.26 1.48
C GLU A 352 0.68 -18.83 0.08
N MET A 353 1.44 -18.12 -0.75
CA MET A 353 1.87 -18.62 -2.05
C MET A 353 3.01 -19.62 -1.87
N ARG A 354 2.88 -20.80 -2.48
CA ARG A 354 3.88 -21.87 -2.44
C ARG A 354 4.11 -22.48 -3.82
N LEU A 355 5.32 -22.96 -4.05
CA LEU A 355 5.68 -23.73 -5.23
C LEU A 355 5.60 -25.22 -4.90
N GLU A 356 4.62 -25.90 -5.45
CA GLU A 356 4.39 -27.34 -5.25
C GLU A 356 5.05 -28.16 -6.36
N LEU A 357 5.72 -29.24 -5.97
CA LEU A 357 6.21 -30.27 -6.88
C LEU A 357 5.18 -31.40 -7.01
N GLY A 358 4.57 -31.50 -8.20
CA GLY A 358 3.67 -32.58 -8.57
C GLY A 358 4.40 -33.73 -9.26
N GLY A 359 3.86 -34.96 -9.16
CA GLY A 359 4.40 -36.15 -9.83
C GLY A 359 5.50 -36.89 -9.06
N ALA A 360 5.88 -36.42 -7.87
CA ALA A 360 6.86 -37.09 -7.02
C ALA A 360 6.27 -38.37 -6.38
N ASP A 361 6.90 -39.51 -6.62
CA ASP A 361 6.56 -40.77 -5.95
C ASP A 361 7.23 -40.89 -4.57
N LYS A 362 6.86 -41.95 -3.81
CA LYS A 362 7.41 -42.19 -2.46
C LYS A 362 8.93 -42.36 -2.43
N GLY A 363 9.54 -42.87 -3.50
CA GLY A 363 11.00 -43.04 -3.60
C GLY A 363 11.71 -41.72 -3.92
N MET A 364 11.08 -40.85 -4.70
CA MET A 364 11.61 -39.54 -5.07
C MET A 364 11.52 -38.53 -3.92
N ILE A 365 10.51 -38.62 -3.04
CA ILE A 365 10.28 -37.66 -1.95
C ILE A 365 11.51 -37.50 -1.04
N GLU A 366 12.14 -38.60 -0.63
CA GLU A 366 13.33 -38.54 0.23
C GLU A 366 14.51 -37.87 -0.50
N GLY A 367 14.69 -38.15 -1.80
CA GLY A 367 15.69 -37.48 -2.62
C GLY A 367 15.43 -35.97 -2.77
N LEU A 368 14.17 -35.56 -2.97
CA LEU A 368 13.79 -34.15 -3.07
C LEU A 368 14.02 -33.39 -1.75
N LYS A 369 13.79 -34.03 -0.59
CA LYS A 369 14.13 -33.45 0.71
C LYS A 369 15.63 -33.20 0.85
N VAL A 370 16.47 -34.15 0.43
CA VAL A 370 17.93 -33.99 0.43
C VAL A 370 18.37 -32.83 -0.46
N MET A 371 17.67 -32.58 -1.58
CA MET A 371 17.94 -31.45 -2.45
C MET A 371 17.47 -30.10 -1.88
N GLY A 372 16.73 -30.09 -0.77
CA GLY A 372 16.27 -28.88 -0.08
C GLY A 372 14.77 -28.60 -0.19
N CYS A 373 13.98 -29.51 -0.76
CA CYS A 373 12.52 -29.42 -0.68
C CYS A 373 12.03 -29.80 0.72
N PHE A 374 10.81 -29.38 1.05
CA PHE A 374 10.14 -29.79 2.28
C PHE A 374 8.80 -30.44 1.96
N THR A 375 8.23 -31.17 2.91
CA THR A 375 6.96 -31.87 2.73
C THR A 375 5.98 -31.52 3.82
N GLU A 376 4.71 -31.42 3.46
CA GLU A 376 3.61 -31.24 4.41
C GLU A 376 2.46 -32.18 4.07
N ILE A 377 1.71 -32.57 5.11
CA ILE A 377 0.49 -33.35 4.93
C ILE A 377 -0.69 -32.38 4.84
N ILE A 378 -1.31 -32.31 3.67
CA ILE A 378 -2.47 -31.44 3.42
C ILE A 378 -3.57 -32.30 2.81
N ALA A 379 -4.78 -32.24 3.37
CA ALA A 379 -5.91 -33.08 2.96
C ALA A 379 -5.55 -34.57 2.90
N PHE A 380 -4.85 -35.07 3.93
CA PHE A 380 -4.37 -36.46 4.06
C PHE A 380 -3.38 -36.95 2.98
N GLN A 381 -2.82 -36.04 2.19
CA GLN A 381 -1.80 -36.36 1.20
C GLN A 381 -0.47 -35.68 1.55
N LEU A 382 0.64 -36.41 1.44
CA LEU A 382 1.98 -35.87 1.58
C LEU A 382 2.34 -35.11 0.29
N ARG A 383 2.45 -33.79 0.39
CA ARG A 383 2.76 -32.90 -0.73
C ARG A 383 4.17 -32.34 -0.55
N VAL A 384 4.87 -32.14 -1.67
CA VAL A 384 6.27 -31.67 -1.70
C VAL A 384 6.30 -30.23 -2.19
N PHE A 385 7.11 -29.39 -1.55
CA PHE A 385 7.22 -27.98 -1.86
C PHE A 385 8.67 -27.57 -2.08
N LEU A 386 8.87 -26.72 -3.08
CA LEU A 386 10.11 -26.01 -3.35
C LEU A 386 10.12 -24.71 -2.52
N PRO A 387 11.11 -24.49 -1.66
CA PRO A 387 11.15 -23.28 -0.83
C PRO A 387 11.41 -22.03 -1.66
N HIS A 388 10.68 -20.95 -1.35
CA HIS A 388 10.72 -19.67 -2.05
C HIS A 388 10.43 -18.51 -1.10
N GLY A 389 11.21 -17.44 -1.20
CA GLY A 389 11.14 -16.27 -0.34
C GLY A 389 12.52 -15.63 -0.09
N ASP A 390 12.56 -14.63 0.78
CA ASP A 390 13.76 -13.84 1.06
C ASP A 390 14.91 -14.71 1.59
N GLY A 391 16.09 -14.55 0.99
CA GLY A 391 17.32 -15.26 1.37
C GLY A 391 17.39 -16.72 0.92
N ILE A 392 16.39 -17.22 0.19
CA ILE A 392 16.37 -18.60 -0.32
C ILE A 392 16.76 -18.59 -1.79
N ASP A 393 17.83 -19.30 -2.13
CA ASP A 393 18.20 -19.53 -3.53
C ASP A 393 17.38 -20.67 -4.15
N THR A 394 16.11 -20.36 -4.43
CA THR A 394 15.15 -21.28 -5.08
C THR A 394 15.68 -21.76 -6.43
N GLY A 395 16.39 -20.91 -7.17
CA GLY A 395 16.93 -21.23 -8.50
C GLY A 395 17.95 -22.37 -8.43
N SER A 396 18.90 -22.30 -7.50
CA SER A 396 19.91 -23.35 -7.31
C SER A 396 19.32 -24.66 -6.80
N ILE A 397 18.29 -24.61 -5.96
CA ILE A 397 17.55 -25.82 -5.53
C ILE A 397 16.88 -26.46 -6.74
N LEU A 398 16.18 -25.68 -7.56
CA LEU A 398 15.52 -26.18 -8.76
C LEU A 398 16.52 -26.73 -9.78
N ALA A 399 17.69 -26.12 -9.93
CA ALA A 399 18.74 -26.61 -10.82
C ALA A 399 19.22 -28.02 -10.44
N ARG A 400 19.33 -28.31 -9.14
CA ARG A 400 19.65 -29.67 -8.64
C ARG A 400 18.56 -30.69 -8.97
N ILE A 401 17.29 -30.28 -8.92
CA ILE A 401 16.14 -31.14 -9.21
C ILE A 401 16.07 -31.47 -10.71
N VAL A 402 16.26 -30.47 -11.58
CA VAL A 402 16.18 -30.60 -13.04
C VAL A 402 17.43 -31.29 -13.63
N GLY A 403 18.56 -31.27 -12.91
CA GLY A 403 19.74 -32.06 -13.24
C GLY A 403 20.80 -31.34 -14.07
N THR A 404 20.94 -30.02 -13.93
CA THR A 404 22.07 -29.25 -14.50
C THR A 404 23.03 -28.83 -13.40
N GLY A 405 23.76 -29.81 -12.85
CA GLY A 405 24.99 -29.59 -12.08
C GLY A 405 26.21 -30.05 -12.91
N PRO A 406 27.33 -29.31 -12.96
CA PRO A 406 28.47 -29.65 -13.83
C PRO A 406 29.28 -30.93 -13.48
N ASP A 407 28.84 -31.81 -12.58
CA ASP A 407 29.76 -32.73 -11.90
C ASP A 407 29.30 -34.20 -11.76
N ALA A 408 28.52 -34.73 -12.72
CA ALA A 408 28.04 -36.13 -12.64
C ALA A 408 28.27 -37.00 -13.88
N THR A 409 29.27 -36.69 -14.72
CA THR A 409 29.61 -37.52 -15.90
C THR A 409 31.09 -37.90 -16.02
N ARG A 410 31.86 -37.89 -14.92
CA ARG A 410 33.19 -38.49 -14.87
C ARG A 410 33.39 -39.27 -13.58
N ASP A 411 32.97 -40.54 -13.57
CA ASP A 411 33.67 -41.66 -12.91
C ASP A 411 32.79 -42.91 -12.85
N VAL A 412 32.61 -43.59 -14.00
CA VAL A 412 32.26 -45.04 -13.99
C VAL A 412 32.93 -45.80 -15.15
N ALA A 413 33.94 -45.23 -15.83
CA ALA A 413 34.52 -45.85 -17.02
C ALA A 413 36.01 -46.23 -16.92
N SER A 414 36.64 -46.21 -15.73
CA SER A 414 38.06 -46.61 -15.64
C SER A 414 38.46 -47.28 -14.32
N VAL A 415 37.77 -48.36 -13.93
CA VAL A 415 38.29 -49.43 -13.04
C VAL A 415 37.43 -50.67 -13.36
N ALA A 416 37.86 -51.82 -13.85
CA ALA A 416 39.17 -52.36 -14.18
C ALA A 416 38.97 -53.37 -15.33
N ALA A 417 39.70 -53.17 -16.42
CA ALA A 417 40.19 -54.23 -17.26
C ALA A 417 41.72 -54.12 -17.16
N GLU A 418 42.28 -54.76 -16.14
CA GLU A 418 43.64 -55.28 -16.02
C GLU A 418 43.81 -56.00 -14.68
#